data_AF-A0A7C1KVM8-F1
#
_entry.id   AF-A0A7C1KVM8-F1
#
_cell.length_a   1.000
_cell.length_b   1.000
_cell.length_c   1.000
_cell.angle_alpha   90.00
_cell.angle_beta   90.00
_cell.angle_gamma   90.00
#
_symmetry.space_group_name_H-M   'P 1'
#
loop_
_entity.id
_entity.type
_entity.pdbx_description
1 polymer ?
#
loop_
_entity_poly.entity_id
_entity_poly.type
_entity_poly.pdbx_seq_one_letter_code
_entity_poly.pdbx_strand_id
1 'polypeptide(L)' 'MKVLVLQHESCETLGVFEEELQKRDIQSRYVKVYEDDLPKSFKGFSKIIILGGPMNVYEEEKYPFLRA' A
#
# COMPACT_ATOMS: atom_id res chain seq x y z
N MET A 1 -7.77 -14.97 -2.81
CA MET A 1 -7.01 -14.04 -3.72
C MET A 1 -6.22 -13.06 -2.85
N LYS A 2 -5.10 -12.47 -3.31
CA LYS A 2 -4.28 -11.57 -2.49
C LYS A 2 -4.01 -10.22 -3.15
N VAL A 3 -4.27 -9.13 -2.45
CA VAL A 3 -3.93 -7.76 -2.88
C VAL A 3 -2.78 -7.22 -2.05
N LEU A 4 -1.92 -6.44 -2.70
CA LEU A 4 -0.89 -5.65 -2.04
C LEU A 4 -1.42 -4.24 -1.81
N VAL A 5 -1.19 -3.68 -0.62
CA VAL A 5 -1.61 -2.32 -0.25
C VAL A 5 -0.36 -1.53 0.12
N LEU A 6 -0.09 -0.45 -0.62
CA LEU A 6 0.98 0.49 -0.29
C LEU A 6 0.39 1.59 0.58
N GLN A 7 0.88 1.71 1.82
CA GLN A 7 0.41 2.67 2.81
C GLN A 7 1.50 3.72 3.05
N HIS A 8 1.18 5.00 2.81
CA HIS A 8 2.15 6.10 2.95
C HIS A 8 2.11 6.76 4.32
N GLU A 9 1.01 6.65 5.06
CA GLU A 9 0.88 7.16 6.42
C GLU A 9 0.06 6.20 7.28
N SER A 10 0.40 6.08 8.56
CA SER A 10 -0.19 5.15 9.53
C SER A 10 -1.71 5.25 9.66
N CYS A 11 -2.29 6.45 9.54
CA CYS A 11 -3.72 6.68 9.63
C CYS A 11 -4.48 6.41 8.32
N GLU A 12 -3.78 6.34 7.19
CA GLU A 12 -4.38 6.09 5.89
C GLU A 12 -4.48 4.59 5.63
N THR A 13 -5.66 4.02 5.87
CA THR A 13 -5.92 2.57 5.72
C THR A 13 -6.86 2.31 4.54
N LEU A 14 -7.17 1.04 4.27
CA LEU A 14 -8.18 0.67 3.26
C LEU A 14 -9.59 1.19 3.60
N GLY A 15 -9.87 1.55 4.86
CA GLY A 15 -11.18 2.00 5.30
C GLY A 15 -12.29 1.01 4.87
N VAL A 16 -13.32 1.52 4.20
CA VAL A 16 -14.47 0.72 3.72
C VAL A 16 -14.05 -0.41 2.76
N PHE A 17 -12.94 -0.26 2.03
CA PHE A 17 -12.48 -1.33 1.15
C PHE A 17 -12.02 -2.57 1.91
N GLU A 18 -11.56 -2.43 3.16
CA GLU A 18 -11.11 -3.57 3.97
C GLU A 18 -12.26 -4.56 4.20
N GLU A 19 -13.42 -4.06 4.60
CA GLU A 19 -14.62 -4.87 4.81
C GLU A 19 -15.07 -5.56 3.50
N GLU A 20 -15.08 -4.82 2.39
CA GLU A 20 -15.50 -5.35 1.09
C GLU A 20 -14.54 -6.42 0.54
N LEU A 21 -13.25 -6.29 0.80
CA LEU A 21 -12.25 -7.31 0.44
C LEU A 21 -12.41 -8.56 1.32
N GLN A 22 -12.61 -8.39 2.63
CA GLN A 22 -12.83 -9.49 3.56
C GLN A 22 -14.09 -10.30 3.22
N LYS A 23 -15.22 -9.62 2.91
CA LYS A 23 -16.47 -10.28 2.47
C LYS A 23 -16.30 -11.16 1.23
N ARG A 24 -15.27 -10.90 0.42
CA ARG A 24 -14.97 -11.63 -0.82
C ARG A 24 -13.84 -12.65 -0.66
N ASP A 25 -13.39 -12.91 0.57
CA ASP A 25 -12.24 -13.76 0.88
C ASP A 25 -10.95 -13.32 0.13
N ILE A 26 -10.75 -12.00 0.06
CA ILE A 26 -9.58 -11.37 -0.53
C ILE A 26 -8.67 -10.90 0.61
N GLN A 27 -7.48 -11.49 0.66
CA GLN A 27 -6.47 -11.12 1.66
C GLN A 27 -5.75 -9.84 1.25
N SER A 28 -5.63 -8.90 2.18
CA SER A 28 -4.82 -7.68 2.02
C SER A 28 -3.46 -7.86 2.70
N ARG A 29 -2.38 -7.49 2.01
CA ARG A 29 -1.04 -7.34 2.63
C ARG A 29 -0.63 -5.88 2.54
N TYR A 30 -0.45 -5.25 3.70
CA TYR A 30 0.12 -3.91 3.78
C TYR A 30 1.63 -3.94 3.62
N VAL A 31 2.15 -2.92 2.93
CA VAL A 31 3.54 -2.49 2.94
C VAL A 31 3.52 -1.02 3.34
N LYS A 32 4.05 -0.73 4.52
CA LYS A 32 4.15 0.64 5.00
C LYS A 32 5.40 1.25 4.40
N VAL A 33 5.28 1.99 3.30
CA VAL A 33 6.46 2.43 2.53
C VAL A 33 7.35 3.43 3.29
N TYR A 34 6.85 3.98 4.40
CA TYR A 34 7.62 4.81 5.34
C TYR A 34 8.44 4.00 6.36
N GLU A 35 8.26 2.68 6.45
CA GLU A 35 8.94 1.76 7.38
C GLU A 35 9.61 0.57 6.65
N ASP A 36 8.99 0.08 5.58
CA ASP A 36 9.31 -1.17 4.89
C ASP A 36 9.76 -0.94 3.45
N ASP A 37 10.65 -1.80 2.95
CA ASP A 37 10.97 -1.89 1.53
C ASP A 37 9.84 -2.52 0.71
N LEU A 38 9.72 -2.10 -0.56
CA LEU A 38 8.85 -2.79 -1.51
C LEU A 38 9.30 -4.25 -1.71
N PRO A 39 8.36 -5.19 -1.93
CA PRO A 39 8.72 -6.57 -2.21
C PRO A 39 9.49 -6.65 -3.54
N LYS A 40 10.58 -7.42 -3.56
CA LYS A 40 11.41 -7.65 -4.77
C LYS A 40 10.62 -8.26 -5.94
N SER A 41 9.43 -8.80 -5.68
CA SER A 41 8.54 -9.35 -6.69
C SER A 41 7.09 -9.18 -6.28
N PHE A 42 6.24 -8.88 -7.26
CA PHE A 42 4.79 -8.81 -7.09
C PHE A 42 4.08 -10.14 -7.40
N LYS A 43 4.84 -11.23 -7.64
CA LYS A 43 4.26 -12.55 -7.92
C LYS A 43 3.41 -13.02 -6.75
N GLY A 44 2.18 -13.45 -7.04
CA GLY A 44 1.22 -13.92 -6.03
C GLY A 44 0.23 -12.85 -5.57
N PHE A 45 0.42 -11.58 -5.95
CA PHE A 45 -0.62 -10.56 -5.82
C PHE A 45 -1.42 -10.46 -7.12
N SER A 46 -2.74 -10.40 -7.01
CA SER A 46 -3.62 -10.21 -8.17
C SER A 46 -3.80 -8.73 -8.52
N LYS A 47 -3.66 -7.84 -7.53
CA LYS A 47 -3.86 -6.39 -7.63
C LYS A 47 -2.96 -5.66 -6.63
N ILE A 48 -2.70 -4.39 -6.91
CA ILE A 48 -2.02 -3.44 -6.03
C ILE A 48 -2.97 -2.27 -5.80
N ILE A 49 -3.12 -1.86 -4.54
CA ILE A 49 -3.84 -0.66 -4.11
C ILE A 49 -2.79 0.30 -3.54
N ILE A 50 -2.76 1.52 -4.06
CA ILE A 50 -1.86 2.58 -3.60
C ILE A 50 -2.76 3.57 -2.85
N LEU A 51 -2.56 3.68 -1.53
CA LEU A 51 -3.34 4.60 -0.71
C LEU A 51 -2.85 6.04 -0.91
N GLY A 52 -3.58 7.00 -0.34
CA GLY A 52 -3.12 8.37 -0.30
C GLY A 52 -1.90 8.53 0.61
N GLY A 53 -1.51 9.78 0.79
CA GLY A 53 -0.50 10.22 1.74
C GLY A 53 -0.50 11.74 1.84
N PRO A 54 0.04 12.32 2.92
CA PRO A 54 0.19 13.76 3.06
C PRO A 54 1.27 14.37 2.13
N MET A 55 2.01 13.53 1.41
CA MET A 55 3.15 13.94 0.58
C MET A 55 2.71 14.53 -0.76
N ASN A 56 3.42 15.55 -1.22
CA ASN A 56 3.42 15.91 -2.63
C ASN A 56 4.28 14.91 -3.43
N VAL A 57 3.87 14.63 -4.67
CA VAL A 57 4.56 13.70 -5.57
C VAL A 57 6.02 14.10 -5.90
N TYR A 58 6.39 15.37 -5.71
CA TYR A 58 7.75 15.86 -5.94
C TYR A 58 8.63 15.93 -4.67
N GLU A 59 8.11 15.56 -3.49
CA GLU A 59 8.86 15.59 -2.23
C GLU A 59 9.80 14.37 -2.04
N GLU A 60 10.38 13.84 -3.12
CA GLU A 60 11.21 12.62 -3.08
C GLU A 60 12.45 12.72 -2.18
N GLU A 61 13.01 13.92 -2.00
CA GLU A 61 14.15 14.12 -1.09
C GLU A 61 13.75 13.95 0.38
N LYS A 62 12.53 14.38 0.71
CA LYS A 62 11.96 14.27 2.06
C LYS A 62 11.36 12.89 2.31
N TYR A 63 10.83 12.27 1.26
CA TYR A 63 10.21 10.95 1.29
C TYR A 63 10.86 10.02 0.26
N PRO A 64 12.02 9.41 0.60
CA PRO A 64 12.80 8.60 -0.35
C PRO A 64 12.02 7.42 -0.97
N PHE A 65 11.00 6.92 -0.28
CA PHE A 65 10.15 5.84 -0.79
C PHE A 65 9.36 6.23 -2.05
N LEU A 66 9.24 7.52 -2.40
CA LEU A 66 8.61 7.97 -3.65
C LEU A 66 9.42 7.61 -4.91
N ARG A 67 10.70 7.25 -4.75
CA ARG A 67 11.60 6.83 -5.86
C ARG A 67 11.62 5.31 -6.09
N ALA A 68 10.88 4.56 -5.27
CA ALA A 68 10.97 3.10 -5.19
C ALA A 68 10.38 2.36 -6.40
#